data_AF-A0A6G0IWU0-F1
#
_entry.id   AF-A0A6G0IWU0-F1
#
_cell.length_a   1.000
_cell.length_b   1.000
_cell.length_c   1.000
_cell.angle_alpha   90.00
_cell.angle_beta   90.00
_cell.angle_gamma   90.00
#
_symmetry.space_group_name_H-M   'P 1'
#
loop_
_entity.id
_entity.type
_entity.pdbx_description
1 polymer ?
#
loop_
_entity_poly.entity_id
_entity_poly.type
_entity_poly.pdbx_seq_one_letter_code
_entity_poly.pdbx_strand_id
1 'polypeptide(L)'
;MSLFMRICSGGEKVRKKSGKQEEEEAEKLPEREESLLKRREALLGKIEQELLLVKNTCRTNRRVALQALRRKKWYEKHLKNVDCAFKAMRSAHEHIDYINKVNELMKDIAEQDSKDPDMSDGIDTSKSFGVEFDEDELLAELERLEKSLDENLFESDGMEERVQCTEVPPTALPSQPAEAAVDEDEDLEKDLEYLRRWMNEPS
;
A
#
# COMPACT_ATOMS: atom_id res chain seq x y z
N MET A 1 8.47 -27.03 -32.75
CA MET A 1 7.53 -26.95 -31.61
C MET A 1 8.32 -26.94 -30.31
N SER A 2 8.07 -25.92 -29.50
CA SER A 2 8.32 -25.78 -28.05
C SER A 2 9.55 -26.42 -27.40
N LEU A 3 10.52 -25.57 -27.08
CA LEU A 3 11.62 -25.82 -26.12
C LEU A 3 11.64 -24.71 -25.05
N PHE A 4 10.46 -24.17 -24.71
CA PHE A 4 10.29 -23.01 -23.83
C PHE A 4 9.24 -23.29 -22.74
N MET A 5 9.35 -24.42 -22.03
CA MET A 5 8.43 -24.74 -20.94
C MET A 5 9.06 -25.58 -19.83
N ARG A 6 10.30 -25.25 -19.45
CA ARG A 6 10.90 -25.82 -18.24
C ARG A 6 11.99 -24.88 -17.73
N ILE A 7 11.62 -24.02 -16.80
CA ILE A 7 12.41 -23.32 -15.76
C ILE A 7 11.54 -22.12 -15.36
N CYS A 8 10.54 -22.37 -14.51
CA CYS A 8 9.82 -21.38 -13.68
C CYS A 8 8.99 -22.15 -12.63
N SER A 9 9.58 -23.18 -12.02
CA SER A 9 9.01 -23.86 -10.84
C SER A 9 10.02 -23.72 -9.70
N GLY A 10 10.24 -22.48 -9.28
CA GLY A 10 11.00 -22.14 -8.08
C GLY A 10 10.09 -21.34 -7.18
N GLY A 11 9.32 -22.03 -6.33
CA GLY A 11 8.54 -21.39 -5.28
C GLY A 11 9.50 -20.78 -4.27
N GLU A 12 9.75 -19.47 -4.44
CA GLU A 12 10.53 -18.67 -3.51
C GLU A 12 9.67 -18.41 -2.27
N LYS A 13 10.01 -19.07 -1.17
CA LYS A 13 9.49 -18.73 0.15
C LYS A 13 9.90 -17.29 0.44
N VAL A 14 8.94 -16.38 0.46
CA VAL A 14 9.10 -15.02 1.00
C VAL A 14 9.47 -15.17 2.48
N ARG A 15 10.78 -15.22 2.76
CA ARG A 15 11.29 -14.91 4.08
C ARG A 15 10.88 -13.47 4.34
N LYS A 16 10.02 -13.29 5.34
CA LYS A 16 9.80 -11.99 5.99
C LYS A 16 11.19 -11.45 6.34
N LYS A 17 11.69 -10.50 5.55
CA LYS A 17 12.92 -9.78 5.86
C LYS A 17 12.62 -9.08 7.18
N SER A 18 13.34 -9.46 8.23
CA SER A 18 13.33 -8.74 9.50
C SER A 18 13.65 -7.28 9.20
N GLY A 19 12.95 -6.31 9.82
CA GLY A 19 13.13 -4.87 9.58
C GLY A 19 14.58 -4.37 9.61
N LYS A 20 15.49 -5.11 10.25
CA LYS A 20 16.95 -4.90 10.19
C LYS A 20 17.55 -4.94 8.77
N GLN A 21 17.00 -5.71 7.83
CA GLN A 21 17.49 -5.75 6.45
C GLN A 21 17.01 -4.57 5.62
N GLU A 22 15.91 -3.92 5.99
CA GLU A 22 15.40 -2.74 5.31
C GLU A 22 16.18 -1.49 5.75
N GLU A 23 16.57 -1.42 7.03
CA GLU A 23 17.46 -0.37 7.55
C GLU A 23 18.91 -0.49 7.02
N GLU A 24 19.47 -1.71 6.95
CA GLU A 24 20.79 -1.94 6.34
C GLU A 24 20.79 -1.67 4.82
N GLU A 25 19.64 -1.83 4.15
CA GLU A 25 19.48 -1.50 2.73
C GLU A 25 19.29 0.02 2.52
N ALA A 26 18.64 0.71 3.47
CA ALA A 26 18.53 2.17 3.50
C ALA A 26 19.88 2.87 3.71
N GLU A 27 20.74 2.36 4.61
CA GLU A 27 22.10 2.88 4.81
C GLU A 27 22.97 2.76 3.55
N LYS A 28 22.71 1.77 2.69
CA LYS A 28 23.45 1.55 1.43
C LYS A 28 22.95 2.38 0.26
N LEU A 29 21.84 3.10 0.40
CA LEU A 29 21.32 3.98 -0.65
C LEU A 29 22.28 5.11 -1.05
N PRO A 30 22.92 5.87 -0.13
CA PRO A 30 23.90 6.89 -0.51
C PRO A 30 25.09 6.31 -1.30
N GLU A 31 25.64 5.17 -0.87
CA GLU A 31 26.72 4.50 -1.60
C GLU A 31 26.26 4.08 -3.01
N ARG A 32 25.02 3.59 -3.14
CA ARG A 32 24.43 3.22 -4.42
C ARG A 32 24.20 4.45 -5.31
N GLU A 33 23.77 5.57 -4.76
CA GLU A 33 23.63 6.84 -5.47
C GLU A 33 24.97 7.37 -5.99
N GLU A 34 26.01 7.38 -5.15
CA GLU A 34 27.36 7.77 -5.55
C GLU A 34 27.89 6.87 -6.68
N SER A 35 27.65 5.56 -6.59
CA SER A 35 28.03 4.62 -7.64
C SER A 35 27.33 4.91 -8.98
N LEU A 36 26.06 5.33 -8.94
CA LEU A 36 25.29 5.70 -10.13
C LEU A 36 25.77 7.03 -10.72
N LEU A 37 26.12 8.02 -9.88
CA LEU A 37 26.74 9.28 -10.32
C LEU A 37 28.08 9.03 -10.99
N LYS A 38 28.96 8.25 -10.37
CA LYS A 38 30.25 7.87 -10.96
C LYS A 38 30.06 7.17 -12.30
N ARG A 39 29.05 6.30 -12.41
CA ARG A 39 28.71 5.62 -13.67
C ARG A 39 28.19 6.59 -14.74
N ARG A 40 27.38 7.59 -14.35
CA ARG A 40 26.90 8.66 -15.21
C ARG A 40 28.05 9.47 -15.79
N GLU A 41 28.99 9.90 -14.96
CA GLU A 41 30.20 10.63 -15.38
C GLU A 41 31.07 9.81 -16.33
N ALA A 42 31.29 8.53 -16.03
CA ALA A 42 32.04 7.64 -16.91
C ALA A 42 31.37 7.47 -18.28
N LEU A 43 30.04 7.46 -18.35
CA LEU A 43 29.30 7.41 -19.61
C LEU A 43 29.40 8.72 -20.39
N LEU A 44 29.32 9.87 -19.71
CA LEU A 44 29.54 11.18 -20.33
C LEU A 44 30.95 11.28 -20.94
N GLY A 45 31.98 10.88 -20.19
CA GLY A 45 33.35 10.83 -20.70
C GLY A 45 33.50 9.92 -21.93
N LYS A 46 32.84 8.75 -21.94
CA LYS A 46 32.82 7.86 -23.12
C LYS A 46 32.11 8.50 -24.32
N ILE A 47 31.00 9.22 -24.10
CA ILE A 47 30.30 9.96 -25.17
C ILE A 47 31.22 11.01 -25.79
N GLU A 48 31.96 11.75 -24.97
CA GLU A 48 32.92 12.76 -25.42
C GLU A 48 34.07 12.14 -26.21
N GLN A 49 34.63 11.02 -25.74
CA GLN A 49 35.67 10.27 -26.46
C GLN A 49 35.20 9.82 -27.84
N GLU A 50 34.00 9.25 -27.96
CA GLU A 50 33.44 8.86 -29.26
C GLU A 50 33.19 10.09 -30.15
N LEU A 51 32.75 11.22 -29.58
CA LEU A 51 32.60 12.47 -30.33
C LEU A 51 33.92 13.01 -30.86
N LEU A 52 34.99 12.98 -30.06
CA LEU A 52 36.33 13.37 -30.49
C LEU A 52 36.82 12.45 -31.61
N LEU A 53 36.60 11.14 -31.47
CA LEU A 53 36.96 10.17 -32.50
C LEU A 53 36.19 10.42 -33.81
N VAL A 54 34.89 10.74 -33.74
CA VAL A 54 34.11 11.15 -34.91
C VAL A 54 34.67 12.42 -35.53
N LYS A 55 34.96 13.46 -34.74
CA LYS A 55 35.51 14.73 -35.25
C LYS A 55 36.83 14.53 -36.00
N ASN A 56 37.69 13.63 -35.51
CA ASN A 56 39.00 13.36 -36.10
C ASN A 56 38.91 12.44 -37.34
N THR A 57 37.92 11.54 -37.40
CA THR A 57 37.84 10.49 -38.43
C THR A 57 36.77 10.72 -39.50
N CYS A 58 35.84 11.66 -39.31
CA CYS A 58 34.69 11.84 -40.21
C CYS A 58 35.07 12.14 -41.66
N ARG A 59 36.19 12.83 -41.89
CA ARG A 59 36.71 13.18 -43.23
C ARG A 59 37.63 12.11 -43.82
N THR A 60 38.29 11.31 -42.99
CA THR A 60 39.32 10.34 -43.43
C THR A 60 38.75 8.93 -43.55
N ASN A 61 37.94 8.49 -42.59
CA ASN A 61 37.40 7.14 -42.55
C ASN A 61 35.94 7.14 -42.07
N ARG A 62 35.03 7.18 -43.05
CA ARG A 62 33.58 7.18 -42.82
C ARG A 62 33.07 5.96 -42.05
N ARG A 63 33.65 4.78 -42.25
CA ARG A 63 33.21 3.54 -41.56
C ARG A 63 33.45 3.64 -40.05
N VAL A 64 34.65 4.08 -39.67
CA VAL A 64 35.03 4.26 -38.26
C VAL A 64 34.16 5.34 -37.61
N ALA A 65 33.95 6.47 -38.29
CA ALA A 65 33.08 7.54 -37.80
C ALA A 65 31.63 7.06 -37.57
N LEU A 66 31.08 6.25 -38.48
CA LEU A 66 29.74 5.67 -38.31
C LEU A 66 29.67 4.70 -37.12
N GLN A 67 30.70 3.88 -36.91
CA GLN A 67 30.74 2.98 -35.76
C GLN A 67 30.81 3.76 -34.44
N ALA A 68 31.62 4.81 -34.39
CA ALA A 68 31.72 5.69 -33.23
C ALA A 68 30.39 6.40 -32.92
N LEU A 69 29.68 6.88 -33.95
CA LEU A 69 28.33 7.43 -33.79
C LEU A 69 27.33 6.41 -33.23
N ARG A 70 27.40 5.14 -33.65
CA ARG A 70 26.57 4.06 -33.08
C ARG A 70 26.88 3.83 -31.61
N ARG A 71 28.17 3.77 -31.23
CA ARG A 71 28.58 3.64 -29.82
C ARG A 71 28.13 4.83 -28.99
N LYS A 72 28.29 6.06 -29.50
CA LYS A 72 27.76 7.28 -28.88
C LYS A 72 26.26 7.16 -28.59
N LYS A 73 25.47 6.76 -29.58
CA LYS A 73 24.01 6.59 -29.43
C LYS A 73 23.66 5.50 -28.40
N TRP A 74 24.45 4.44 -28.34
CA TRP A 74 24.30 3.42 -27.31
C TRP A 74 24.60 3.97 -25.91
N TYR A 75 25.69 4.71 -25.73
CA TYR A 75 26.02 5.36 -24.46
C TYR A 75 24.97 6.40 -24.05
N GLU A 76 24.42 7.19 -24.98
CA GLU A 76 23.31 8.13 -24.70
C GLU A 76 22.08 7.40 -24.18
N LYS A 77 21.71 6.24 -24.77
CA LYS A 77 20.59 5.43 -24.27
C LYS A 77 20.89 4.87 -22.88
N HIS A 78 22.10 4.35 -22.68
CA HIS A 78 22.52 3.81 -21.39
C HIS A 78 22.59 4.90 -20.31
N LEU A 79 22.99 6.12 -20.66
CA LEU A 79 22.98 7.29 -19.78
C LEU A 79 21.56 7.61 -19.32
N LYS A 80 20.58 7.65 -20.25
CA LYS A 80 19.17 7.85 -19.88
C LYS A 80 18.65 6.81 -18.90
N ASN A 81 19.02 5.54 -19.08
CA ASN A 81 18.64 4.48 -18.15
C ASN A 81 19.24 4.69 -16.76
N VAL A 82 20.52 5.09 -16.68
CA VAL A 82 21.20 5.42 -15.42
C VAL A 82 20.58 6.66 -14.77
N ASP A 83 20.23 7.68 -15.55
CA ASP A 83 19.56 8.89 -15.04
C ASP A 83 18.18 8.55 -14.44
N CYS A 84 17.40 7.67 -15.09
CA CYS A 84 16.14 7.19 -14.53
C CYS A 84 16.35 6.42 -13.22
N ALA A 85 17.33 5.51 -13.19
CA ALA A 85 17.66 4.76 -11.98
C ALA A 85 18.11 5.70 -10.84
N PHE A 86 18.95 6.69 -11.14
CA PHE A 86 19.42 7.68 -10.17
C PHE A 86 18.28 8.51 -9.60
N LYS A 87 17.34 8.98 -10.44
CA LYS A 87 16.14 9.70 -9.97
C LYS A 87 15.27 8.84 -9.06
N ALA A 88 15.08 7.57 -9.41
CA ALA A 88 14.31 6.64 -8.58
C ALA A 88 14.97 6.40 -7.21
N MET A 89 16.30 6.27 -7.16
CA MET A 89 17.03 6.14 -5.89
C MET A 89 16.90 7.40 -5.03
N ARG A 90 17.07 8.59 -5.62
CA ARG A 90 16.90 9.85 -4.87
C ARG A 90 15.48 10.00 -4.31
N SER A 91 14.46 9.66 -5.10
CA SER A 91 13.08 9.69 -4.61
C SER A 91 12.89 8.73 -3.44
N ALA A 92 13.47 7.52 -3.49
CA ALA A 92 13.42 6.58 -2.36
C ALA A 92 14.10 7.15 -1.10
N HIS A 93 15.21 7.87 -1.25
CA HIS A 93 15.88 8.57 -0.15
C HIS A 93 14.98 9.64 0.48
N GLU A 94 14.35 10.49 -0.33
CA GLU A 94 13.41 11.52 0.13
C GLU A 94 12.22 10.89 0.89
N HIS A 95 11.74 9.73 0.45
CA HIS A 95 10.69 8.99 1.16
C HIS A 95 11.16 8.44 2.52
N ILE A 96 12.40 7.94 2.61
CA ILE A 96 12.97 7.47 3.88
C ILE A 96 13.15 8.63 4.86
N ASP A 97 13.61 9.78 4.40
CA ASP A 97 13.73 10.99 5.23
C ASP A 97 12.36 11.41 5.79
N TYR A 98 11.30 11.30 4.99
CA TYR A 98 9.94 11.54 5.46
C TYR A 98 9.50 10.54 6.52
N ILE A 99 9.75 9.24 6.32
CA ILE A 99 9.42 8.20 7.29
C ILE A 99 10.16 8.44 8.61
N ASN A 100 11.45 8.75 8.57
CA ASN A 100 12.25 9.08 9.75
C ASN A 100 11.65 10.28 10.49
N LYS A 101 11.24 11.32 9.76
CA LYS A 101 10.59 12.50 10.37
C LYS A 101 9.25 12.14 11.02
N VAL A 102 8.43 11.30 10.40
CA VAL A 102 7.17 10.81 11.01
C VAL A 102 7.45 9.97 12.26
N ASN A 103 8.51 9.16 12.25
CA ASN A 103 8.92 8.36 13.41
C ASN A 103 9.36 9.24 14.59
N GLU A 104 10.13 10.31 14.34
CA GLU A 104 10.46 11.31 15.37
C GLU A 104 9.19 11.97 15.93
N LEU A 105 8.23 12.35 15.08
CA LEU A 105 6.95 12.89 15.54
C LEU A 105 6.13 11.88 16.36
N MET A 106 6.14 10.60 15.97
CA MET A 106 5.44 9.56 16.72
C MET A 106 6.08 9.34 18.10
N LYS A 107 7.41 9.45 18.17
CA LYS A 107 8.16 9.42 19.42
C LYS A 107 7.84 10.63 20.29
N ASP A 108 7.75 11.83 19.71
CA ASP A 108 7.36 13.06 20.43
C ASP A 108 5.94 12.95 21.01
N ILE A 109 4.98 12.37 20.26
CA ILE A 109 3.61 12.13 20.74
C ILE A 109 3.61 11.11 21.89
N ALA A 110 4.32 10.00 21.73
CA ALA A 110 4.43 9.00 22.79
C ALA A 110 5.12 9.55 24.05
N GLU A 111 6.10 10.45 23.89
CA GLU A 111 6.74 11.13 25.00
C GLU A 111 5.79 12.13 25.68
N GLN A 112 4.94 12.84 24.92
CA GLN A 112 3.85 13.66 25.48
C GLN A 112 2.88 12.82 26.32
N ASP A 113 2.42 11.67 25.83
CA ASP A 113 1.54 10.75 26.58
C ASP A 113 2.22 10.19 27.85
N SER A 114 3.54 10.05 27.85
CA SER A 114 4.30 9.54 29.02
C SER A 114 4.67 10.62 30.05
N LYS A 115 4.68 11.89 29.63
CA LYS A 115 5.04 13.03 30.50
C LYS A 115 3.93 13.37 31.49
N ASP A 116 2.71 12.96 31.20
CA ASP A 116 1.57 13.03 32.11
C ASP A 116 1.16 11.62 32.56
N PRO A 117 1.83 11.01 33.58
CA PRO A 117 1.35 9.76 34.21
C PRO A 117 -0.03 9.90 34.87
N ASP A 118 -0.63 11.09 34.84
CA ASP A 118 -1.95 11.43 35.35
C ASP A 118 -3.02 11.59 34.23
N MET A 119 -2.66 11.47 32.95
CA MET A 119 -3.64 11.54 31.84
C MET A 119 -4.47 10.26 31.66
N SER A 120 -4.12 9.15 32.33
CA SER A 120 -5.01 7.99 32.40
C SER A 120 -6.24 8.24 33.28
N ASP A 121 -6.14 9.10 34.30
CA ASP A 121 -7.30 9.63 35.05
C ASP A 121 -7.84 10.92 34.38
N GLY A 122 -6.99 11.58 33.59
CA GLY A 122 -7.27 12.82 32.86
C GLY A 122 -8.05 12.67 31.57
N ILE A 123 -8.11 11.52 30.87
CA ILE A 123 -8.97 11.39 29.68
C ILE A 123 -10.45 11.35 30.06
N ASP A 124 -10.77 10.83 31.25
CA ASP A 124 -12.13 10.83 31.79
C ASP A 124 -12.57 12.23 32.28
N THR A 125 -11.64 13.19 32.41
CA THR A 125 -11.94 14.57 32.86
C THR A 125 -11.57 15.69 31.88
N SER A 126 -10.57 15.50 31.01
CA SER A 126 -9.97 16.51 30.12
C SER A 126 -10.67 16.63 28.76
N LYS A 127 -11.63 15.75 28.45
CA LYS A 127 -12.56 16.01 27.34
C LYS A 127 -13.67 17.01 27.69
N SER A 128 -13.60 17.67 28.85
CA SER A 128 -14.22 18.99 29.01
C SER A 128 -13.41 19.99 28.20
N PHE A 129 -13.59 19.96 26.87
CA PHE A 129 -13.02 20.90 25.92
C PHE A 129 -13.72 22.26 26.07
N GLY A 130 -13.84 22.81 27.29
CA GLY A 130 -14.51 24.08 27.58
C GLY A 130 -15.95 24.21 27.06
N VAL A 131 -16.56 23.12 26.63
CA VAL A 131 -17.96 23.02 26.21
C VAL A 131 -18.67 22.36 27.38
N GLU A 132 -19.28 23.19 28.21
CA GLU A 132 -20.27 22.73 29.17
C GLU A 132 -21.42 22.13 28.34
N PHE A 133 -21.60 20.82 28.43
CA PHE A 133 -22.80 20.19 27.89
C PHE A 133 -23.94 20.53 28.84
N ASP A 134 -25.02 21.08 28.31
CA ASP A 134 -26.22 21.29 29.10
C ASP A 134 -26.77 19.90 29.50
N GLU A 135 -26.68 19.56 30.80
CA GLU A 135 -27.11 18.25 31.31
C GLU A 135 -28.58 17.97 30.97
N ASP A 136 -29.41 19.03 30.90
CA ASP A 136 -30.81 18.96 30.49
C ASP A 136 -30.99 18.58 29.00
N GLU A 137 -30.12 19.07 28.09
CA GLU A 137 -30.14 18.70 26.67
C GLU A 137 -29.74 17.23 26.49
N LEU A 138 -28.73 16.79 27.25
CA LEU A 138 -28.25 15.42 27.22
C LEU A 138 -29.30 14.43 27.78
N LEU A 139 -29.97 14.79 28.87
CA LEU A 139 -31.08 14.02 29.43
C LEU A 139 -32.27 13.92 28.46
N ALA A 140 -32.59 15.02 27.77
CA ALA A 140 -33.67 15.01 26.77
C ALA A 140 -33.34 14.13 25.56
N GLU A 141 -32.08 14.15 25.09
CA GLU A 141 -31.64 13.25 24.02
C GLU A 141 -31.65 11.78 24.45
N LEU A 142 -31.26 11.49 25.70
CA LEU A 142 -31.33 10.14 26.27
C LEU A 142 -32.77 9.64 26.35
N GLU A 143 -33.69 10.46 26.87
CA GLU A 143 -35.12 10.13 26.97
C GLU A 143 -35.76 9.92 25.58
N ARG A 144 -35.35 10.70 24.59
CA ARG A 144 -35.79 10.51 23.19
C ARG A 144 -35.30 9.17 22.64
N LEU A 145 -34.04 8.80 22.92
CA LEU A 145 -33.47 7.52 22.51
C LEU A 145 -34.16 6.34 23.21
N GLU A 146 -34.42 6.43 24.52
CA GLU A 146 -35.16 5.41 25.30
C GLU A 146 -36.56 5.19 24.74
N LYS A 147 -37.33 6.26 24.51
CA LYS A 147 -38.66 6.17 23.89
C LYS A 147 -38.61 5.57 22.49
N SER A 148 -37.61 5.92 21.67
CA SER A 148 -37.47 5.32 20.35
C SER A 148 -37.13 3.82 20.41
N LEU A 149 -36.42 3.37 21.46
CA LEU A 149 -36.12 1.96 21.68
C LEU A 149 -37.37 1.20 22.14
N ASP A 150 -38.15 1.81 23.03
CA ASP A 150 -39.41 1.27 23.54
C ASP A 150 -40.52 1.24 22.48
N GLU A 151 -40.59 2.23 21.57
CA GLU A 151 -41.51 2.21 20.42
C GLU A 151 -41.14 1.10 19.43
N ASN A 152 -39.85 0.88 19.19
CA ASN A 152 -39.40 -0.29 18.42
C ASN A 152 -39.66 -1.63 19.14
N LEU A 153 -39.82 -1.64 20.47
CA LEU A 153 -40.18 -2.82 21.25
C LEU A 153 -41.70 -3.06 21.24
N PHE A 154 -42.51 -1.99 21.31
CA PHE A 154 -43.98 -2.05 21.29
C PHE A 154 -44.57 -2.28 19.90
N GLU A 155 -43.89 -1.93 18.81
CA GLU A 155 -44.35 -2.25 17.44
C GLU A 155 -44.16 -3.74 17.04
N SER A 156 -43.56 -4.57 17.90
CA SER A 156 -43.41 -6.02 17.64
C SER A 156 -44.43 -6.94 18.34
N ASP A 157 -45.33 -6.41 19.20
CA ASP A 157 -46.34 -7.22 19.91
C ASP A 157 -47.76 -6.84 19.48
N GLY A 158 -48.12 -7.16 18.23
CA GLY A 158 -49.43 -6.77 17.71
C GLY A 158 -49.84 -7.29 16.34
N MET A 159 -49.56 -8.57 15.99
CA MET A 159 -50.45 -9.45 15.18
C MET A 159 -49.74 -10.78 14.87
N GLU A 160 -50.17 -11.89 15.49
CA GLU A 160 -50.04 -13.20 14.83
C GLU A 160 -51.31 -13.44 13.99
N GLU A 161 -51.23 -13.24 12.68
CA GLU A 161 -52.14 -13.88 11.72
C GLU A 161 -51.34 -14.88 10.88
N ARG A 162 -51.71 -16.15 11.05
CA ARG A 162 -51.11 -17.29 10.38
C ARG A 162 -51.59 -17.34 8.92
N VAL A 163 -50.68 -17.72 8.02
CA VAL A 163 -50.90 -18.46 6.75
C VAL A 163 -50.89 -17.65 5.42
N GLN A 164 -50.00 -18.14 4.53
CA GLN A 164 -50.01 -18.12 3.06
C GLN A 164 -49.66 -16.83 2.30
N CYS A 165 -48.44 -16.82 1.74
CA CYS A 165 -48.12 -16.01 0.56
C CYS A 165 -48.26 -16.89 -0.69
N THR A 166 -49.44 -16.89 -1.30
CA THR A 166 -49.77 -17.55 -2.57
C THR A 166 -49.30 -16.72 -3.78
N GLU A 167 -48.45 -17.35 -4.59
CA GLU A 167 -48.28 -17.33 -6.06
C GLU A 167 -48.59 -16.06 -6.93
N VAL A 168 -47.52 -15.66 -7.67
CA VAL A 168 -47.29 -14.88 -8.95
C VAL A 168 -48.43 -14.80 -10.00
N PRO A 169 -48.45 -13.88 -11.05
CA PRO A 169 -47.34 -13.47 -11.97
C PRO A 169 -47.50 -12.05 -12.67
N PRO A 170 -46.89 -11.69 -13.85
CA PRO A 170 -45.47 -11.65 -14.30
C PRO A 170 -45.03 -10.33 -15.02
N THR A 171 -43.72 -10.25 -15.40
CA THR A 171 -43.11 -9.48 -16.54
C THR A 171 -42.73 -8.00 -16.23
N ALA A 172 -41.49 -7.49 -16.39
CA ALA A 172 -40.57 -7.61 -17.53
C ALA A 172 -39.07 -7.37 -17.16
N LEU A 173 -38.18 -8.10 -17.85
CA LEU A 173 -36.70 -7.93 -17.90
C LEU A 173 -36.29 -6.72 -18.79
N PRO A 174 -35.03 -6.23 -18.76
CA PRO A 174 -33.84 -6.83 -19.44
C PRO A 174 -32.53 -6.71 -18.61
N SER A 175 -31.38 -7.38 -18.79
CA SER A 175 -30.84 -8.41 -19.69
C SER A 175 -29.53 -8.94 -19.05
N GLN A 176 -29.27 -10.25 -19.13
CA GLN A 176 -28.04 -10.97 -18.73
C GLN A 176 -26.78 -10.59 -19.57
N PRO A 177 -25.50 -10.91 -19.17
CA PRO A 177 -24.95 -12.28 -18.93
C PRO A 177 -23.92 -12.38 -17.75
N ALA A 178 -23.44 -13.50 -17.22
CA ALA A 178 -23.68 -14.95 -17.22
C ALA A 178 -22.68 -15.56 -16.19
N GLU A 179 -22.98 -16.78 -15.68
CA GLU A 179 -22.09 -17.77 -15.03
C GLU A 179 -21.49 -17.53 -13.63
N ALA A 180 -21.97 -18.28 -12.62
CA ALA A 180 -21.34 -19.51 -12.11
C ALA A 180 -21.93 -19.86 -10.73
N ALA A 181 -22.52 -21.04 -10.61
CA ALA A 181 -22.86 -21.63 -9.33
C ALA A 181 -21.56 -21.92 -8.57
N VAL A 182 -21.43 -21.41 -7.36
CA VAL A 182 -20.41 -21.85 -6.40
C VAL A 182 -21.10 -21.98 -5.06
N ASP A 183 -20.98 -23.17 -4.51
CA ASP A 183 -21.63 -23.67 -3.29
C ASP A 183 -21.34 -22.78 -2.07
N GLU A 184 -22.28 -21.90 -1.69
CA GLU A 184 -22.16 -21.02 -0.52
C GLU A 184 -22.13 -21.80 0.81
N ASP A 185 -22.62 -23.05 0.83
CA ASP A 185 -22.64 -23.89 2.02
C ASP A 185 -21.23 -24.41 2.41
N GLU A 186 -20.33 -24.63 1.44
CA GLU A 186 -18.95 -25.08 1.73
C GLU A 186 -18.08 -23.97 2.33
N ASP A 187 -18.33 -22.71 1.96
CA ASP A 187 -17.59 -21.57 2.47
C ASP A 187 -17.99 -21.25 3.93
N LEU A 188 -19.26 -21.42 4.28
CA LEU A 188 -19.77 -21.22 5.66
C LEU A 188 -19.22 -22.27 6.65
N GLU A 189 -19.11 -23.53 6.24
CA GLU A 189 -18.54 -24.60 7.07
C GLU A 189 -17.05 -24.33 7.37
N LYS A 190 -16.32 -23.82 6.36
CA LYS A 190 -14.90 -23.43 6.48
C LYS A 190 -14.69 -22.27 7.43
N ASP A 191 -15.56 -21.26 7.37
CA ASP A 191 -15.51 -20.11 8.25
C ASP A 191 -15.82 -20.49 9.70
N LEU A 192 -16.77 -21.41 9.92
CA LEU A 192 -17.06 -21.97 11.24
C LEU A 192 -15.89 -22.80 11.81
N GLU A 193 -15.24 -23.63 10.99
CA GLU A 193 -14.05 -24.37 11.42
C GLU A 193 -12.85 -23.45 11.71
N TYR A 194 -12.69 -22.40 10.91
CA TYR A 194 -11.65 -21.39 11.12
C TYR A 194 -11.83 -20.69 12.47
N LEU A 195 -13.06 -20.28 12.80
CA LEU A 195 -13.39 -19.66 14.08
C LEU A 195 -13.17 -20.62 15.26
N ARG A 196 -13.56 -21.89 15.09
CA ARG A 196 -13.39 -22.93 16.12
C ARG A 196 -11.92 -23.23 16.42
N ARG A 197 -11.06 -23.15 15.41
CA ARG A 197 -9.62 -23.34 15.56
C ARG A 197 -8.94 -22.15 16.22
N TRP A 198 -9.34 -20.93 15.87
CA TRP A 198 -8.86 -19.70 16.51
C TRP A 198 -9.20 -19.64 18.00
N MET A 199 -10.38 -20.13 18.39
CA MET A 199 -10.84 -20.10 19.78
C MET A 199 -10.19 -21.17 20.68
N ASN A 200 -9.58 -22.20 20.11
CA ASN A 200 -8.98 -23.32 20.85
C ASN A 200 -7.44 -23.35 20.78
N GLU A 201 -6.81 -22.31 20.24
CA GLU A 201 -5.35 -22.16 20.28
C GLU A 201 -4.93 -21.55 21.63
N PRO A 202 -4.19 -22.28 22.49
CA PRO A 202 -3.65 -21.67 23.70
C PRO A 202 -2.50 -20.72 23.34
N SER A 203 -2.49 -19.54 23.97
CA SER A 203 -1.42 -18.54 23.83
C SER A 203 -0.04 -19.07 24.22
#